data_AF-A0A150R4H3-F1
#
_entry.id   AF-A0A150R4H3-F1
#
_cell.length_a   1.000
_cell.length_b   1.000
_cell.length_c   1.000
_cell.angle_alpha   90.00
_cell.angle_beta   90.00
_cell.angle_gamma   90.00
#
_symmetry.space_group_name_H-M   'P 1'
#
loop_
_entity.id
_entity.type
_entity.pdbx_description
1 polymer ?
#
loop_
_entity_poly.entity_id
_entity_poly.type
_entity_poly.pdbx_seq_one_letter_code
_entity_poly.pdbx_strand_id
1 'polypeptide(L)'
;MANLGQFLKDMKSGLDPNLGPREVIDRWQPAVEKLMKRVKLALEPYKDDLLIEEWNTAHSEGGIRYNLLALTIRFIDYQITIEPKKAPGRGGPGRVEASCGLNVVWLLWSGGDNWSYKWEYPARSEGPQPLMGDAIERLVEELLR
;
A
#
# COMPACT_ATOMS: atom_id res chain seq x y z
N MET A 1 -34.01 -0.94 6.23
CA MET A 1 -33.64 0.46 5.88
C MET A 1 -32.14 0.59 6.09
N ALA A 2 -31.37 0.84 5.04
CA ALA A 2 -29.92 0.99 5.15
C ALA A 2 -29.57 2.34 5.82
N ASN A 3 -28.67 2.33 6.80
CA ASN A 3 -28.23 3.52 7.52
C ASN A 3 -27.37 4.40 6.58
N LEU A 4 -27.74 5.67 6.42
CA LEU A 4 -27.01 6.64 5.59
C LEU A 4 -25.53 6.77 5.99
N GLY A 5 -25.20 6.59 7.28
CA GLY A 5 -23.82 6.57 7.76
C GLY A 5 -23.02 5.33 7.32
N GLN A 6 -23.70 4.21 7.10
CA GLN A 6 -23.10 3.01 6.50
C GLN A 6 -22.91 3.23 5.00
N PHE A 7 -23.92 3.75 4.30
CA PHE A 7 -23.83 4.12 2.88
C PHE A 7 -22.71 5.14 2.59
N LEU A 8 -22.51 6.14 3.46
CA LEU A 8 -21.41 7.12 3.33
C LEU A 8 -20.03 6.52 3.64
N LYS A 9 -19.94 5.50 4.50
CA LYS A 9 -18.71 4.71 4.72
C LYS A 9 -18.43 3.79 3.52
N ASP A 10 -19.49 3.18 2.98
CA ASP A 10 -19.47 2.32 1.80
C ASP A 10 -19.22 3.12 0.51
N MET A 11 -19.42 4.45 0.49
CA MET A 11 -18.97 5.31 -0.61
C MET A 11 -17.51 5.75 -0.47
N LYS A 12 -16.93 5.73 0.74
CA LYS A 12 -15.49 5.99 0.93
C LYS A 12 -14.61 4.81 0.52
N SER A 13 -15.16 3.60 0.49
CA SER A 13 -14.61 2.47 -0.25
C SER A 13 -15.43 2.26 -1.53
N GLY A 14 -14.95 2.64 -2.71
CA GLY A 14 -15.55 2.26 -4.00
C GLY A 14 -15.70 0.75 -4.28
N LEU A 15 -15.70 -0.10 -3.25
CA LEU A 15 -15.99 -1.54 -3.29
C LEU A 15 -17.28 -1.83 -2.52
N ASP A 16 -18.13 -2.66 -3.12
CA ASP A 16 -19.35 -3.14 -2.49
C ASP A 16 -19.00 -3.90 -1.18
N PRO A 17 -19.54 -3.51 -0.01
CA PRO A 17 -19.29 -4.16 1.26
C PRO A 17 -19.84 -5.59 1.36
N ASN A 18 -20.55 -6.07 0.34
CA ASN A 18 -21.11 -7.42 0.26
C ASN A 18 -20.36 -8.34 -0.71
N LEU A 19 -19.23 -7.88 -1.28
CA LEU A 19 -18.39 -8.75 -2.12
C LEU A 19 -17.98 -10.00 -1.36
N GLY A 20 -18.12 -11.15 -2.02
CA GLY A 20 -17.61 -12.41 -1.51
C GLY A 20 -16.07 -12.40 -1.48
N PRO A 21 -15.45 -13.28 -0.66
CA PRO A 21 -13.98 -13.35 -0.56
C PRO A 21 -13.26 -13.48 -1.90
N ARG A 22 -13.82 -14.25 -2.84
CA ARG A 22 -13.24 -14.42 -4.17
C ARG A 22 -13.26 -13.12 -4.98
N GLU A 23 -14.37 -12.40 -4.96
CA GLU A 23 -14.51 -11.13 -5.69
C GLU A 23 -13.62 -10.05 -5.11
N VAL A 24 -13.41 -10.05 -3.78
CA VAL A 24 -12.43 -9.18 -3.13
C VAL A 24 -11.02 -9.48 -3.66
N ILE A 25 -10.61 -10.75 -3.70
CA ILE A 25 -9.31 -11.16 -4.23
C ILE A 25 -9.15 -10.74 -5.70
N ASP A 26 -10.15 -11.06 -6.54
CA ASP A 26 -10.13 -10.81 -7.98
C ASP A 26 -10.02 -9.31 -8.31
N ARG A 27 -10.44 -8.42 -7.39
CA ARG A 27 -10.27 -6.97 -7.54
C ARG A 27 -9.00 -6.44 -6.86
N TRP A 28 -8.63 -7.01 -5.72
CA TRP A 28 -7.50 -6.54 -4.92
C TRP A 28 -6.16 -6.89 -5.54
N GLN A 29 -6.00 -8.13 -6.01
CA GLN A 29 -4.74 -8.59 -6.56
C GLN A 29 -4.29 -7.76 -7.78
N PRO A 30 -5.15 -7.49 -8.79
CA PRO A 30 -4.77 -6.61 -9.90
C PRO A 30 -4.47 -5.17 -9.46
N ALA A 31 -5.16 -4.66 -8.44
CA ALA A 31 -4.91 -3.32 -7.91
C ALA A 31 -3.50 -3.21 -7.30
N VAL A 32 -3.09 -4.22 -6.54
CA VAL A 32 -1.73 -4.32 -5.99
C VAL A 32 -0.70 -4.48 -7.09
N GLU A 33 -0.92 -5.37 -8.06
CA GLU A 33 0.00 -5.55 -9.20
C GLU A 33 0.21 -4.24 -9.98
N LYS A 34 -0.88 -3.48 -10.21
CA LYS A 34 -0.83 -2.17 -10.85
C LYS A 34 -0.07 -1.15 -10.00
N LEU A 35 -0.25 -1.15 -8.69
CA LEU A 35 0.52 -0.30 -7.77
C LEU A 35 2.02 -0.64 -7.85
N MET A 36 2.40 -1.91 -7.75
CA MET A 36 3.80 -2.34 -7.84
C MET A 36 4.42 -1.97 -9.20
N LYS A 37 3.65 -2.08 -10.29
CA LYS A 37 4.09 -1.61 -11.61
C LYS A 37 4.32 -0.09 -11.64
N ARG A 38 3.42 0.71 -11.05
CA ARG A 38 3.59 2.17 -10.92
C ARG A 38 4.86 2.50 -10.13
N VAL A 39 5.13 1.77 -9.06
CA VAL A 39 6.38 1.92 -8.28
C VAL A 39 7.61 1.70 -9.15
N LYS A 40 7.68 0.56 -9.85
CA LYS A 40 8.85 0.27 -10.69
C LYS A 40 9.03 1.29 -11.80
N LEU A 41 7.94 1.76 -12.42
CA LEU A 41 8.00 2.82 -13.43
C LEU A 41 8.51 4.15 -12.89
N ALA A 42 8.07 4.56 -11.69
CA ALA A 42 8.55 5.78 -11.04
C ALA A 42 10.05 5.70 -10.69
N LEU A 43 10.55 4.50 -10.43
CA LEU A 43 11.94 4.23 -10.07
C LEU A 43 12.87 3.95 -11.26
N GLU A 44 12.32 3.76 -12.46
CA GLU A 44 13.09 3.46 -13.67
C GLU A 44 14.24 4.45 -13.95
N PRO A 45 14.10 5.78 -13.72
CA PRO A 45 15.20 6.73 -13.90
C PRO A 45 16.41 6.48 -13.00
N TYR A 46 16.25 5.73 -11.92
CA TYR A 46 17.27 5.46 -10.89
C TYR A 46 17.75 4.01 -10.89
N LYS A 47 17.36 3.20 -11.88
CA LYS A 47 17.59 1.74 -11.87
C LYS A 47 19.06 1.31 -11.74
N ASP A 48 20.00 2.17 -12.11
CA ASP A 48 21.44 1.89 -12.00
C ASP A 48 21.95 2.09 -10.55
N ASP A 49 21.23 2.85 -9.73
CA ASP A 49 21.53 3.15 -8.33
C ASP A 49 20.67 2.36 -7.33
N LEU A 50 19.65 1.64 -7.82
CA LEU A 50 18.67 0.92 -7.02
C LEU A 50 18.75 -0.59 -7.28
N LEU A 51 18.69 -1.38 -6.20
CA LEU A 51 18.37 -2.80 -6.30
C LEU A 51 16.90 -3.01 -5.93
N ILE A 52 16.10 -3.48 -6.89
CA ILE A 52 14.67 -3.77 -6.70
C ILE A 52 14.48 -5.29 -6.69
N GLU A 53 14.03 -5.84 -5.57
CA GLU A 53 13.73 -7.27 -5.38
C GLU A 53 12.22 -7.48 -5.34
N GLU A 54 11.73 -8.42 -6.15
CA GLU A 54 10.33 -8.84 -6.19
C GLU A 54 10.14 -10.14 -5.39
N TRP A 55 9.11 -10.19 -4.55
CA TRP A 55 8.78 -11.38 -3.78
C TRP A 55 7.28 -11.50 -3.52
N ASN A 56 6.83 -12.71 -3.17
CA ASN A 56 5.42 -12.99 -2.93
C ASN A 56 5.12 -13.06 -1.43
N THR A 57 4.05 -12.38 -1.03
CA THR A 57 3.47 -12.45 0.30
C THR A 57 2.27 -13.39 0.29
N ALA A 58 2.15 -14.24 1.31
CA ALA A 58 1.01 -15.15 1.43
C ALA A 58 -0.14 -14.47 2.19
N HIS A 59 -1.34 -14.50 1.61
CA HIS A 59 -2.55 -13.89 2.16
C HIS A 59 -3.70 -14.88 2.22
N SER A 60 -4.71 -14.56 3.05
CA SER A 60 -5.98 -15.28 3.04
C SER A 60 -7.16 -14.34 3.28
N GLU A 61 -8.21 -14.53 2.48
CA GLU A 61 -9.47 -13.82 2.61
C GLU A 61 -10.61 -14.84 2.59
N GLY A 62 -11.48 -14.82 3.60
CA GLY A 62 -12.56 -15.81 3.77
C GLY A 62 -12.13 -17.28 3.63
N GLY A 63 -10.90 -17.64 4.04
CA GLY A 63 -10.35 -19.00 3.95
C GLY A 63 -9.74 -19.37 2.59
N ILE A 64 -9.83 -18.50 1.59
CA ILE A 64 -9.17 -18.66 0.30
C ILE A 64 -7.74 -18.12 0.44
N ARG A 65 -6.74 -18.90 0.03
CA ARG A 65 -5.32 -18.47 0.02
C ARG A 65 -4.95 -17.90 -1.34
N TYR A 66 -4.15 -16.85 -1.34
CA TYR A 66 -3.64 -16.19 -2.53
C TYR A 66 -2.33 -15.49 -2.20
N ASN A 67 -1.55 -15.17 -3.24
CA ASN A 67 -0.28 -14.47 -3.08
C ASN A 67 -0.38 -13.07 -3.67
N LEU A 68 0.32 -12.12 -3.07
CA LEU A 68 0.44 -10.77 -3.60
C LEU A 68 1.91 -10.40 -3.76
N LEU A 69 2.21 -9.70 -4.85
CA LEU A 69 3.53 -9.15 -5.10
C LEU A 69 3.88 -8.09 -4.04
N ALA A 70 5.11 -8.12 -3.57
CA ALA A 70 5.75 -7.12 -2.73
C ALA A 70 7.11 -6.74 -3.32
N LEU A 71 7.60 -5.57 -2.93
CA LEU A 71 8.87 -5.01 -3.40
C LEU A 71 9.78 -4.69 -2.23
N THR A 72 11.07 -4.97 -2.41
CA THR A 72 12.13 -4.40 -1.58
C THR A 72 13.01 -3.55 -2.48
N ILE A 73 13.20 -2.27 -2.13
CA ILE A 73 14.03 -1.31 -2.85
C ILE A 73 15.21 -0.97 -1.95
N ARG A 74 16.43 -1.29 -2.37
CA ARG A 74 17.67 -1.00 -1.65
C ARG A 74 18.45 0.09 -2.37
N PHE A 75 18.96 1.05 -1.61
CA PHE A 75 19.79 2.14 -2.13
C PHE A 75 20.70 2.64 -1.02
N ILE A 76 22.01 2.70 -1.33
CA ILE A 76 23.04 3.06 -0.35
C ILE A 76 22.88 2.18 0.92
N ASP A 77 22.57 2.78 2.07
CA ASP A 77 22.39 2.12 3.36
C ASP A 77 20.92 1.96 3.76
N TYR A 78 19.99 2.26 2.84
CA TYR A 78 18.55 2.26 3.10
C TYR A 78 17.85 1.11 2.38
N GLN A 79 16.76 0.65 3.00
CA GLN A 79 15.84 -0.33 2.45
C GLN A 79 14.40 0.16 2.63
N ILE A 80 13.68 0.30 1.52
CA ILE A 80 12.23 0.50 1.52
C ILE A 80 11.57 -0.84 1.22
N THR A 81 10.60 -1.24 2.03
CA THR A 81 9.76 -2.41 1.79
C THR A 81 8.35 -1.94 1.45
N ILE A 82 7.79 -2.41 0.34
CA ILE A 82 6.40 -2.16 -0.05
C ILE A 82 5.66 -3.50 -0.06
N GLU A 83 4.78 -3.68 0.93
CA GLU A 83 4.17 -4.97 1.23
C GLU A 83 2.65 -4.84 1.39
N PRO A 84 1.85 -5.60 0.63
CA PRO A 84 0.43 -5.72 0.87
C PRO A 84 0.17 -6.34 2.25
N LYS A 85 -0.68 -5.71 3.06
CA LYS A 85 -0.98 -6.20 4.43
C LYS A 85 -2.42 -6.67 4.59
N LYS A 86 -3.37 -6.02 3.91
CA LYS A 86 -4.79 -6.33 4.10
C LYS A 86 -5.63 -6.03 2.86
N ALA A 87 -6.50 -6.97 2.49
CA ALA A 87 -7.53 -6.73 1.49
C ALA A 87 -8.61 -5.75 2.00
N PRO A 88 -9.32 -5.05 1.10
CA PRO A 88 -10.46 -4.22 1.48
C PRO A 88 -11.61 -5.08 2.02
N GLY A 89 -12.42 -4.51 2.92
CA GLY A 89 -13.62 -5.18 3.42
C GLY A 89 -14.51 -4.24 4.22
N ARG A 90 -15.53 -4.79 4.90
CA ARG A 90 -16.51 -4.01 5.71
C ARG A 90 -15.91 -3.06 6.74
N GLY A 91 -14.65 -3.25 7.11
CA GLY A 91 -13.91 -2.44 8.08
C GLY A 91 -13.02 -1.35 7.49
N GLY A 92 -12.93 -1.20 6.17
CA GLY A 92 -12.16 -0.13 5.53
C GLY A 92 -11.39 -0.54 4.27
N PRO A 93 -10.53 0.38 3.77
CA PRO A 93 -9.79 0.19 2.52
C PRO A 93 -8.77 -0.94 2.63
N GLY A 94 -8.38 -1.46 1.46
CA GLY A 94 -7.20 -2.31 1.32
C GLY A 94 -5.95 -1.52 1.69
N ARG A 95 -4.94 -2.21 2.23
CA ARG A 95 -3.74 -1.58 2.78
C ARG A 95 -2.49 -2.24 2.22
N VAL A 96 -1.61 -1.40 1.69
CA VAL A 96 -0.22 -1.72 1.38
C VAL A 96 0.63 -0.85 2.30
N GLU A 97 1.55 -1.47 3.01
CA GLU A 97 2.55 -0.79 3.81
C GLU A 97 3.72 -0.41 2.92
N ALA A 98 4.18 0.84 2.97
CA ALA A 98 5.53 1.20 2.58
C ALA A 98 6.29 1.54 3.86
N SER A 99 7.46 0.95 4.07
CA SER A 99 8.23 1.15 5.31
C SER A 99 9.73 1.29 5.04
N CYS A 100 10.38 2.13 5.86
CA CYS A 100 11.83 2.34 5.85
C CYS A 100 12.29 2.58 7.30
N GLY A 101 13.03 1.63 7.87
CA GLY A 101 13.35 1.65 9.30
C GLY A 101 12.09 1.64 10.16
N LEU A 102 11.90 2.67 11.00
CA LEU A 102 10.72 2.82 11.85
C LEU A 102 9.57 3.60 11.18
N ASN A 103 9.80 4.18 10.01
CA ASN A 103 8.79 4.99 9.32
C ASN A 103 7.86 4.11 8.50
N VAL A 104 6.56 4.36 8.60
CA VAL A 104 5.53 3.61 7.89
C VAL A 104 4.55 4.55 7.19
N VAL A 105 4.22 4.22 5.95
CA VAL A 105 3.13 4.83 5.19
C VAL A 105 2.16 3.75 4.78
N TRP A 106 0.88 3.97 5.04
CA TRP A 106 -0.19 3.16 4.50
C TRP A 106 -0.65 3.73 3.17
N LEU A 107 -0.48 2.97 2.10
CA LEU A 107 -1.16 3.18 0.84
C LEU A 107 -2.52 2.49 0.92
N LEU A 108 -3.58 3.30 0.81
CA LEU A 108 -4.96 2.93 1.08
C LEU A 108 -5.73 2.86 -0.23
N TRP A 109 -6.28 1.68 -0.51
CA TRP A 109 -7.10 1.43 -1.69
C TRP A 109 -8.57 1.32 -1.33
N SER A 110 -9.36 2.25 -1.83
CA SER A 110 -10.80 2.28 -1.63
C SER A 110 -11.57 1.49 -2.70
N GLY A 111 -10.96 1.14 -3.83
CA GLY A 111 -11.67 0.66 -5.01
C GLY A 111 -11.51 1.64 -6.17
N GLY A 112 -11.17 1.13 -7.36
CA GLY A 112 -10.85 1.93 -8.54
C GLY A 112 -9.33 2.12 -8.75
N ASP A 113 -8.94 3.14 -9.52
CA ASP A 113 -7.54 3.36 -9.91
C ASP A 113 -6.76 4.28 -8.97
N ASN A 114 -7.47 4.94 -8.04
CA ASN A 114 -6.92 5.96 -7.15
C ASN A 114 -6.56 5.35 -5.80
N TRP A 115 -5.34 5.64 -5.37
CA TRP A 115 -4.84 5.30 -4.05
C TRP A 115 -4.74 6.57 -3.22
N SER A 116 -5.00 6.45 -1.92
CA SER A 116 -4.71 7.50 -0.94
C SER A 116 -3.61 7.03 -0.01
N TYR A 117 -3.10 7.89 0.85
CA TYR A 117 -2.07 7.51 1.81
C TYR A 117 -2.29 8.11 3.18
N LYS A 118 -1.69 7.46 4.18
CA LYS A 118 -1.68 7.91 5.57
C LYS A 118 -0.35 7.52 6.23
N TRP A 119 0.35 8.49 6.81
CA TRP A 119 1.52 8.24 7.64
C TRP A 119 1.16 7.56 8.96
N GLU A 120 1.88 6.49 9.31
CA GLU A 120 1.86 5.86 10.63
C GLU A 120 3.26 5.96 11.25
N TYR A 121 3.28 6.53 12.45
CA TYR A 121 4.41 7.07 13.20
C TYR A 121 5.49 6.01 13.59
N PRO A 122 6.72 6.45 13.97
CA PRO A 122 7.01 7.74 14.59
C PRO A 122 7.68 8.79 13.70
N ALA A 123 7.01 9.94 13.54
CA ALA A 123 7.64 11.27 13.47
C ALA A 123 7.30 12.11 14.73
N ARG A 124 7.35 11.53 15.94
CA ARG A 124 7.25 12.25 17.23
C ARG A 124 8.30 11.70 18.18
N SER A 125 9.51 12.23 18.08
CA SER A 125 10.44 12.29 19.20
C SER A 125 10.89 13.73 19.32
N GLU A 126 10.73 14.32 20.50
CA GLU A 126 11.19 15.66 20.83
C GLU A 126 12.73 15.69 20.78
N GLY A 127 13.28 16.07 19.63
CA GLY A 127 14.72 16.24 19.44
C GLY A 127 15.09 16.33 17.96
N PRO A 128 16.20 17.00 17.60
CA PRO A 128 16.70 17.00 16.24
C PRO A 128 17.22 15.60 15.91
N GLN A 129 16.34 14.73 15.42
CA GLN A 129 16.76 13.49 14.79
C GLN A 129 17.22 13.80 13.36
N PRO A 130 18.25 13.10 12.84
CA PRO A 130 18.59 13.20 11.43
C PRO A 130 17.33 12.95 10.60
N LEU A 131 17.12 13.76 9.56
CA LEU A 131 16.08 13.61 8.55
C LEU A 131 16.21 12.23 7.88
N MET A 132 15.69 11.19 8.52
CA MET A 132 15.66 9.83 8.01
C MET A 132 14.19 9.52 7.71
N GLY A 133 13.74 9.99 6.54
CA GLY A 133 12.36 9.85 6.06
C GLY A 133 12.16 10.37 4.63
N ASP A 134 13.02 11.26 4.15
CA ASP A 134 12.90 11.88 2.82
C ASP A 134 12.76 10.88 1.67
N ALA A 135 13.40 9.72 1.76
CA ALA A 135 13.36 8.73 0.69
C ALA A 135 11.98 8.06 0.55
N ILE A 136 11.32 7.73 1.67
CA ILE A 136 9.96 7.18 1.64
C ILE A 136 8.92 8.26 1.32
N GLU A 137 9.15 9.50 1.78
CA GLU A 137 8.29 10.63 1.44
C GLU A 137 8.35 10.96 -0.05
N ARG A 138 9.55 11.14 -0.62
CA ARG A 138 9.75 11.37 -2.05
C ARG A 138 9.19 10.22 -2.90
N LEU A 139 9.41 8.97 -2.47
CA LEU A 139 8.82 7.83 -3.15
C LEU A 139 7.30 7.93 -3.14
N VAL A 140 6.67 8.11 -1.98
CA VAL A 140 5.20 8.21 -1.86
C VAL A 140 4.65 9.39 -2.67
N GLU A 141 5.32 10.54 -2.68
CA GLU A 141 4.94 11.69 -3.50
C GLU A 141 5.01 11.39 -5.01
N GLU A 142 6.07 10.73 -5.48
CA GLU A 142 6.20 10.34 -6.89
C GLU A 142 5.22 9.19 -7.28
N LEU A 143 4.86 8.30 -6.34
CA LEU A 143 3.89 7.22 -6.57
C LEU A 143 2.44 7.70 -6.73
N LEU A 144 2.14 8.88 -6.20
CA LEU A 144 0.77 9.40 -6.07
C LEU A 144 0.50 10.61 -6.99
N ARG A 145 1.49 11.06 -7.76
CA ARG A 145 1.30 11.95 -8.91
C ARG A 145 0.66 11.19 -10.07
#